data_AF-A0A947W231-F1
#
_entry.id   AF-A0A947W231-F1
#
_cell.length_a   1.000
_cell.length_b   1.000
_cell.length_c   1.000
_cell.angle_alpha   90.00
_cell.angle_beta   90.00
_cell.angle_gamma   90.00
#
_symmetry.space_group_name_H-M   'P 1'
#
loop_
_entity.id
_entity.type
_entity.pdbx_description
1 polymer ?
#
loop_
_entity_poly.entity_id
_entity_poly.type
_entity_poly.pdbx_seq_one_letter_code
_entity_poly.pdbx_strand_id
1 'polypeptide(L)'
;MFEKKEYNHEVFSNLEIVGMDHSGKLFTDCRFENCHFETVVFKNIIMEHCVFSSCAIILPDMTNAAFDDVTFDDCKIVGCNFSTINNFNLYPTIYGKQTLKMPRENRSVQQ
;
A
#
# COMPACT_ATOMS: atom_id res chain seq x y z
N MET A 1 -4.62 13.15 10.58
CA MET A 1 -5.18 13.13 9.21
C MET A 1 -4.11 13.66 8.27
N PHE A 2 -3.91 13.10 7.08
CA PHE A 2 -2.83 13.53 6.18
C PHE A 2 -3.19 14.84 5.45
N GLU A 3 -2.68 15.98 5.95
CA GLU A 3 -2.98 17.31 5.41
C GLU A 3 -2.17 17.68 4.15
N LYS A 4 -0.93 17.19 4.05
CA LYS A 4 -0.05 17.48 2.91
C LYS A 4 -0.42 16.59 1.72
N LYS A 5 0.00 17.03 0.53
CA LYS A 5 -0.11 16.23 -0.69
C LYS A 5 0.98 15.15 -0.78
N GLU A 6 2.13 15.42 -0.18
CA GLU A 6 3.33 14.59 -0.27
C GLU A 6 4.00 14.45 1.10
N TYR A 7 4.56 13.27 1.35
CA TYR A 7 5.32 12.92 2.54
C TYR A 7 6.57 12.13 2.15
N ASN A 8 7.70 12.46 2.76
CA ASN A 8 9.00 11.88 2.47
C ASN A 8 9.69 11.51 3.78
N HIS A 9 10.17 10.26 3.91
CA HIS A 9 10.93 9.79 5.07
C HIS A 9 10.21 9.94 6.43
N GLU A 10 8.87 9.89 6.42
CA GLU A 10 8.07 10.07 7.63
C GLU A 10 7.66 8.72 8.24
N VAL A 11 7.55 8.68 9.58
CA VAL A 11 7.06 7.52 10.33
C VAL A 11 5.73 7.87 10.96
N PHE A 12 4.72 7.06 10.68
CA PHE A 12 3.36 7.19 11.19
C PHE A 12 3.05 6.00 12.09
N SER A 13 2.86 6.26 13.37
CA SER A 13 2.62 5.18 14.34
C SER A 13 1.29 5.35 15.06
N ASN A 14 0.60 4.23 15.33
CA ASN A 14 -0.65 4.17 16.11
C ASN A 14 -1.77 5.08 15.56
N LEU A 15 -1.85 5.22 14.23
CA LEU A 15 -2.93 5.97 13.60
C LEU A 15 -4.19 5.11 13.51
N GLU A 16 -5.34 5.71 13.77
CA GLU A 16 -6.65 5.15 13.47
C GLU A 16 -7.36 6.06 12.47
N ILE A 17 -7.56 5.57 11.25
CA ILE A 17 -8.19 6.31 10.16
C ILE A 17 -9.33 5.48 9.60
N VAL A 18 -10.55 6.00 9.74
CA VAL A 18 -11.77 5.32 9.32
C VAL A 18 -12.57 6.20 8.38
N GLY A 19 -12.89 5.70 7.18
CA GLY A 19 -13.82 6.33 6.23
C GLY A 19 -13.32 7.63 5.61
N MET A 20 -12.03 7.94 5.71
CA MET A 20 -11.45 9.19 5.21
C MET A 20 -10.90 9.06 3.79
N ASP A 21 -10.97 10.16 3.04
CA ASP A 21 -10.40 10.26 1.70
C ASP A 21 -8.99 10.86 1.71
N HIS A 22 -8.06 10.09 1.16
CA HIS A 22 -6.64 10.40 1.02
C HIS A 22 -6.15 10.15 -0.41
N SER A 23 -7.05 10.26 -1.37
CA SER A 23 -6.78 10.05 -2.80
C SER A 23 -5.70 11.02 -3.33
N GLY A 24 -4.88 10.53 -4.26
CA GLY A 24 -3.90 11.33 -4.99
C GLY A 24 -2.71 11.82 -4.16
N LYS A 25 -2.50 11.25 -2.97
CA LYS A 25 -1.32 11.54 -2.13
C LYS A 25 -0.10 10.75 -2.59
N LEU A 26 1.08 11.27 -2.27
CA LEU A 26 2.37 10.63 -2.52
C LEU A 26 3.10 10.38 -1.20
N PHE A 27 3.60 9.15 -1.04
CA PHE A 27 4.44 8.75 0.08
C PHE A 27 5.71 8.10 -0.45
N THR A 28 6.87 8.64 -0.07
CA THR A 28 8.17 8.08 -0.47
C THR A 28 9.02 7.84 0.78
N ASP A 29 9.63 6.66 0.86
CA ASP A 29 10.47 6.23 2.01
C ASP A 29 9.75 6.31 3.38
N CYS A 30 8.41 6.18 3.39
CA CYS A 30 7.60 6.32 4.61
C CYS A 30 7.35 4.98 5.31
N ARG A 31 7.12 5.04 6.62
CA ARG A 31 6.75 3.86 7.44
C ARG A 31 5.43 4.07 8.15
N PHE A 32 4.62 3.03 8.18
CA PHE A 32 3.36 2.98 8.92
C PHE A 32 3.43 1.82 9.92
N GLU A 33 3.32 2.12 11.21
CA GLU A 33 3.55 1.16 12.29
C GLU A 33 2.35 1.08 13.23
N ASN A 34 1.79 -0.11 13.43
CA ASN A 34 0.62 -0.31 14.30
C ASN A 34 -0.58 0.59 13.93
N CYS A 35 -0.79 0.84 12.63
CA CYS A 35 -1.88 1.68 12.14
C CYS A 35 -3.12 0.85 11.76
N HIS A 36 -4.30 1.42 11.99
CA HIS A 36 -5.59 0.88 11.55
C HIS A 36 -6.20 1.79 10.48
N PHE A 37 -6.38 1.24 9.29
CA PHE A 37 -7.01 1.88 8.15
C PHE A 37 -8.26 1.09 7.78
N GLU A 38 -9.44 1.68 7.96
CA GLU A 38 -10.70 1.02 7.67
C GLU A 38 -11.58 1.86 6.75
N THR A 39 -12.09 1.27 5.66
CA THR A 39 -12.92 1.96 4.66
C THR A 39 -12.30 3.25 4.10
N VAL A 40 -10.97 3.35 4.17
CA VAL A 40 -10.22 4.52 3.68
C VAL A 40 -10.20 4.55 2.17
N VAL A 41 -10.21 5.75 1.60
CA VAL A 41 -10.09 5.95 0.16
C VAL A 41 -8.66 6.37 -0.16
N PHE A 42 -7.93 5.47 -0.81
CA PHE A 42 -6.56 5.64 -1.29
C PHE A 42 -6.51 5.58 -2.83
N LYS A 43 -7.49 6.20 -3.50
CA LYS A 43 -7.52 6.20 -4.97
C LYS A 43 -6.39 7.01 -5.54
N ASN A 44 -5.75 6.52 -6.60
CA ASN A 44 -4.62 7.18 -7.25
C ASN A 44 -3.48 7.53 -6.26
N ILE A 45 -3.38 6.85 -5.12
CA ILE A 45 -2.26 7.04 -4.19
C ILE A 45 -0.98 6.50 -4.84
N ILE A 46 0.14 7.14 -4.59
CA ILE A 46 1.45 6.67 -5.01
C ILE A 46 2.27 6.40 -3.74
N MET A 47 2.82 5.19 -3.65
CA MET A 47 3.70 4.79 -2.56
C MET A 47 4.98 4.19 -3.12
N GLU A 48 6.11 4.74 -2.71
CA GLU A 48 7.46 4.37 -3.16
C GLU A 48 8.32 4.04 -1.93
N HIS A 49 8.98 2.89 -1.91
CA HIS A 49 9.87 2.45 -0.82
C HIS A 49 9.20 2.50 0.57
N CYS A 50 7.89 2.25 0.64
CA CYS A 50 7.13 2.36 1.88
C CYS A 50 6.99 1.03 2.61
N VAL A 51 6.90 1.07 3.94
CA VAL A 51 6.72 -0.13 4.78
C VAL A 51 5.50 0.03 5.67
N PHE A 52 4.60 -0.93 5.62
CA PHE A 52 3.55 -1.11 6.61
C PHE A 52 3.94 -2.25 7.55
N SER A 53 4.00 -1.99 8.85
CA SER A 53 4.36 -2.96 9.89
C SER A 53 3.24 -3.07 10.93
N SER A 54 2.78 -4.29 11.20
CA SER A 54 1.74 -4.57 12.21
C SER A 54 0.44 -3.75 12.02
N CYS A 55 0.10 -3.44 10.76
CA CYS A 55 -1.07 -2.62 10.44
C CYS A 55 -2.30 -3.45 10.09
N ALA A 56 -3.49 -2.90 10.34
CA ALA A 56 -4.75 -3.42 9.82
C ALA A 56 -5.24 -2.53 8.67
N ILE A 57 -5.51 -3.13 7.52
CA ILE A 57 -5.99 -2.45 6.31
C ILE A 57 -7.27 -3.17 5.85
N ILE A 58 -8.42 -2.60 6.18
CA ILE A 58 -9.73 -3.24 6.06
C ILE A 58 -10.60 -2.46 5.08
N LEU A 59 -11.07 -3.14 4.04
CA LEU A 59 -11.90 -2.58 2.96
C LEU A 59 -11.35 -1.27 2.37
N PRO A 60 -10.04 -1.16 2.07
CA PRO A 60 -9.52 0.06 1.46
C PRO A 60 -9.98 0.16 0.00
N ASP A 61 -10.22 1.38 -0.46
CA ASP A 61 -10.36 1.64 -1.90
C ASP A 61 -9.02 2.13 -2.45
N MET A 62 -8.24 1.20 -3.02
CA MET A 62 -6.94 1.46 -3.64
C MET A 62 -7.03 1.53 -5.17
N THR A 63 -8.19 1.92 -5.72
CA THR A 63 -8.37 1.99 -7.17
C THR A 63 -7.35 2.95 -7.79
N ASN A 64 -6.66 2.49 -8.84
CA ASN A 64 -5.57 3.17 -9.53
C ASN A 64 -4.36 3.53 -8.64
N ALA A 65 -4.21 2.89 -7.48
CA ALA A 65 -3.00 3.05 -6.68
C ALA A 65 -1.76 2.57 -7.46
N ALA A 66 -0.59 3.13 -7.14
CA ALA A 66 0.70 2.71 -7.67
C ALA A 66 1.64 2.40 -6.51
N PHE A 67 2.14 1.16 -6.47
CA PHE A 67 3.07 0.69 -5.45
C PHE A 67 4.40 0.31 -6.11
N ASP A 68 5.45 1.03 -5.72
CA ASP A 68 6.83 0.70 -6.06
C ASP A 68 7.58 0.40 -4.77
N ASP A 69 8.08 -0.82 -4.64
CA ASP A 69 8.80 -1.26 -3.45
C ASP A 69 8.04 -1.00 -2.12
N VAL A 70 6.79 -1.49 -2.03
CA VAL A 70 5.98 -1.42 -0.79
C VAL A 70 5.97 -2.75 -0.02
N THR A 71 6.32 -2.75 1.28
CA THR A 71 6.14 -3.94 2.17
C THR A 71 4.82 -3.86 2.90
N PHE A 72 4.19 -5.01 3.10
CA PHE A 72 3.24 -5.24 4.17
C PHE A 72 3.80 -6.34 5.09
N ASP A 73 4.51 -5.92 6.14
CA ASP A 73 5.07 -6.79 7.18
C ASP A 73 4.12 -6.84 8.38
N ASP A 74 3.90 -8.02 8.92
CA ASP A 74 2.97 -8.23 10.01
C ASP A 74 1.54 -7.60 9.84
N CYS A 75 1.10 -7.32 8.61
CA CYS A 75 -0.18 -6.65 8.34
C CYS A 75 -1.39 -7.59 8.12
N LYS A 76 -2.55 -7.20 8.64
CA LYS A 76 -3.85 -7.79 8.30
C LYS A 76 -4.51 -6.98 7.18
N ILE A 77 -4.60 -7.57 5.99
CA ILE A 77 -5.26 -6.95 4.83
C ILE A 77 -6.53 -7.71 4.48
N VAL A 78 -7.69 -7.04 4.51
CA VAL A 78 -8.99 -7.64 4.25
C VAL A 78 -9.78 -6.77 3.29
N GLY A 79 -10.41 -7.37 2.27
CA GLY A 79 -11.31 -6.64 1.38
C GLY A 79 -10.62 -5.66 0.42
N CYS A 80 -9.28 -5.72 0.31
CA CYS A 80 -8.53 -4.97 -0.68
C CYS A 80 -8.68 -5.63 -2.06
N ASN A 81 -9.03 -4.85 -3.07
CA ASN A 81 -9.07 -5.31 -4.45
C ASN A 81 -7.74 -5.01 -5.16
N PHE A 82 -6.85 -5.98 -5.23
CA PHE A 82 -5.54 -5.80 -5.86
C PHE A 82 -5.59 -5.69 -7.40
N SER A 83 -6.68 -6.09 -8.05
CA SER A 83 -6.79 -6.01 -9.53
C SER A 83 -6.96 -4.58 -10.05
N THR A 84 -7.28 -3.63 -9.17
CA THR A 84 -7.44 -2.22 -9.52
C THR A 84 -6.19 -1.38 -9.27
N ILE A 85 -5.07 -2.01 -8.85
CA ILE A 85 -3.81 -1.33 -8.59
C ILE A 85 -2.96 -1.34 -9.88
N ASN A 86 -2.57 -0.15 -10.36
CA ASN A 86 -1.98 0.03 -11.69
C ASN A 86 -0.54 -0.45 -11.81
N ASN A 87 0.19 -0.56 -10.69
CA ASN A 87 1.58 -0.98 -10.68
C ASN A 87 1.84 -1.78 -9.40
N PHE A 88 1.71 -3.11 -9.47
CA PHE A 88 1.80 -3.99 -8.31
C PHE A 88 3.12 -4.78 -8.34
N ASN A 89 4.22 -4.12 -7.97
CA ASN A 89 5.50 -4.77 -7.72
C ASN A 89 5.69 -4.93 -6.21
N LEU A 90 4.95 -5.84 -5.58
CA LEU A 90 5.28 -6.24 -4.21
C LEU A 90 6.48 -7.18 -4.25
N TYR A 91 7.53 -6.85 -3.51
CA TYR A 91 8.49 -7.87 -3.12
C TYR A 91 7.78 -8.88 -2.22
N PRO A 92 7.99 -10.18 -2.45
CA PRO A 92 7.29 -11.22 -1.72
C PRO A 92 7.92 -11.38 -0.34
N THR A 93 7.50 -10.57 0.62
CA THR A 93 7.59 -10.89 2.04
C THR A 93 6.18 -11.10 2.58
N ILE A 94 5.44 -12.00 1.92
CA ILE A 94 4.12 -12.42 2.41
C ILE A 94 4.37 -13.41 3.54
N TYR A 95 3.86 -13.05 4.73
CA TYR A 95 3.65 -13.89 5.90
C TYR A 95 3.66 -15.40 5.67
N GLY A 96 4.25 -16.10 6.64
CA GLY A 96 4.19 -17.55 6.84
C GLY A 96 3.12 -18.28 6.03
N LYS A 97 3.58 -18.93 4.95
CA LYS A 97 2.88 -19.93 4.13
C LYS A 97 1.49 -19.50 3.61
N GLN A 98 1.48 -18.76 2.51
CA GLN A 98 0.71 -19.18 1.32
C GLN A 98 1.20 -18.45 0.07
N THR A 99 1.62 -19.24 -0.92
CA THR A 99 2.18 -18.82 -2.19
C THR A 99 1.11 -18.19 -3.08
N LEU A 100 1.21 -16.88 -3.33
CA LEU A 100 0.71 -16.29 -4.57
C LEU A 100 1.88 -16.22 -5.58
N LYS A 101 1.96 -17.24 -6.44
CA LYS A 101 2.70 -17.14 -7.70
C LYS A 101 1.79 -16.43 -8.69
N MET A 102 2.19 -15.28 -9.20
CA MET A 102 1.64 -14.75 -10.45
C MET A 102 2.68 -14.83 -11.58
N PRO A 103 2.25 -15.03 -12.83
CA PRO A 103 3.14 -15.33 -13.96
C PRO A 103 4.03 -14.12 -14.29
N ARG A 104 5.25 -14.40 -14.74
CA ARG A 104 6.12 -13.38 -15.37
C ARG A 104 5.41 -12.83 -16.61
N GLU A 105 4.80 -11.65 -16.52
CA GLU A 105 4.51 -10.88 -17.74
C GLU A 105 5.73 -10.05 -18.13
N ASN A 106 6.35 -10.52 -19.22
CA ASN A 106 7.29 -9.86 -20.12
C ASN A 106 7.59 -8.37 -19.86
N ARG A 107 8.73 -8.09 -19.21
CA ARG A 107 9.61 -7.01 -19.69
C ARG A 107 10.38 -7.54 -20.89
N SER A 108 9.71 -7.59 -22.05
CA SER A 108 10.42 -7.52 -23.32
C SER A 108 10.64 -6.05 -23.61
N VAL A 109 11.90 -5.64 -23.43
CA VAL A 109 12.50 -4.47 -24.07
C VAL A 109 11.99 -4.41 -25.53
N GLN A 110 11.30 -3.34 -25.91
CA GLN A 110 11.19 -2.99 -27.33
C GLN A 110 12.37 -2.07 -27.66
N GLN A 111 13.38 -2.66 -28.29
CA GLN A 111 14.10 -2.01 -29.38
C GLN A 111 13.19 -1.97 -30.61
#